data_AF-A0AB39MCQ2-F1
#
_entry.id   AF-A0AB39MCQ2-F1
#
_cell.length_a   1.000
_cell.length_b   1.000
_cell.length_c   1.000
_cell.angle_alpha   90.00
_cell.angle_beta   90.00
_cell.angle_gamma   90.00
#
_symmetry.space_group_name_H-M   'P 1'
#
loop_
_entity.id
_entity.type
_entity.pdbx_description
1 polymer ?
#
loop_
_entity_poly.entity_id
_entity_poly.type
_entity_poly.pdbx_seq_one_letter_code
_entity_poly.pdbx_strand_id
1 'polypeptide(L)'
;MPHHLRFFFEYGVDTPLWPGSSDTPDLDSPYGYPCAPEKLPITPGTSNELTRLADLYQSSLDWDHPAGPSPWTPEQLESFQCDANTALEALRRELGDGWTVEDRRS
;
A
#
# COMPACT_ATOMS: atom_id res chain seq x y z
N MET A 1 -2.12 -15.62 -16.71
CA MET A 1 -2.06 -14.15 -16.86
C MET A 1 -1.47 -13.59 -15.58
N PRO A 2 -0.55 -12.61 -15.64
CA PRO A 2 0.00 -12.03 -14.42
C PRO A 2 -1.10 -11.32 -13.63
N HIS A 3 -1.11 -11.49 -12.32
CA HIS A 3 -1.98 -10.72 -11.42
C HIS A 3 -1.45 -9.29 -11.33
N HIS A 4 -2.35 -8.30 -11.28
CA HIS A 4 -1.97 -6.89 -11.16
C HIS A 4 -2.38 -6.34 -9.81
N LEU A 5 -1.47 -5.59 -9.19
CA LEU A 5 -1.72 -4.76 -8.02
C LEU A 5 -1.23 -3.34 -8.29
N ARG A 6 -1.92 -2.37 -7.75
CA ARG A 6 -1.43 -1.00 -7.58
C ARG A 6 -1.06 -0.80 -6.12
N PHE A 7 0.08 -0.13 -5.89
CA PHE A 7 0.60 0.19 -4.58
C PHE A 7 0.48 1.70 -4.34
N PHE A 8 -0.45 2.11 -3.49
CA PHE A 8 -0.60 3.50 -3.04
C PHE A 8 -1.43 3.57 -1.76
N PHE A 9 -1.23 4.63 -1.00
CA PHE A 9 -1.92 4.86 0.27
C PHE A 9 -3.16 5.72 0.06
N GLU A 10 -4.23 5.41 0.78
CA GLU A 10 -5.46 6.19 0.83
C GLU A 10 -5.90 6.36 2.30
N TYR A 11 -6.62 7.43 2.58
CA TYR A 11 -7.17 7.64 3.92
C TYR A 11 -8.41 6.78 4.15
N GLY A 12 -8.54 6.20 5.34
CA GLY A 12 -9.66 5.35 5.72
C GLY A 12 -9.54 3.89 5.29
N VAL A 13 -8.37 3.46 4.81
CA VAL A 13 -8.07 2.05 4.48
C VAL A 13 -6.84 1.55 5.25
N ASP A 14 -6.78 0.26 5.50
CA ASP A 14 -5.78 -0.45 6.31
C ASP A 14 -4.70 -1.16 5.46
N THR A 15 -4.67 -0.89 4.16
CA THR A 15 -3.77 -1.53 3.20
C THR A 15 -3.41 -0.58 2.07
N PRO A 16 -2.15 -0.61 1.57
CA PRO A 16 -1.75 0.15 0.39
C PRO A 16 -2.00 -0.59 -0.93
N LEU A 17 -2.71 -1.73 -0.89
CA LEU A 17 -2.81 -2.65 -2.03
C LEU A 17 -4.18 -2.64 -2.68
N TRP A 18 -4.18 -2.43 -4.00
CA TRP A 18 -5.39 -2.32 -4.79
C TRP A 18 -5.34 -3.30 -5.96
N PRO A 19 -6.33 -4.19 -6.11
CA PRO A 19 -6.33 -5.17 -7.17
C PRO A 19 -6.60 -4.53 -8.55
N GLY A 20 -6.00 -5.15 -9.57
CA GLY A 20 -6.08 -4.71 -10.96
C GLY A 20 -5.11 -3.60 -11.31
N SER A 21 -4.90 -3.41 -12.61
CA SER A 21 -4.11 -2.29 -13.14
C SER A 21 -4.92 -0.99 -13.07
N SER A 22 -4.27 0.11 -13.42
CA SER A 22 -4.92 1.42 -13.45
C SER A 22 -6.01 1.55 -14.52
N ASP A 23 -5.87 0.82 -15.63
CA ASP A 23 -6.86 0.80 -16.71
C ASP A 23 -8.00 -0.19 -16.44
N THR A 24 -7.73 -1.25 -15.69
CA THR A 24 -8.69 -2.32 -15.39
C THR A 24 -8.61 -2.73 -13.91
N PRO A 25 -9.26 -1.98 -12.99
CA PRO A 25 -9.39 -2.39 -11.60
C PRO A 25 -10.15 -3.71 -11.48
N ASP A 26 -9.71 -4.58 -10.57
CA ASP A 26 -10.33 -5.89 -10.33
C ASP A 26 -11.17 -5.85 -9.04
N LEU A 27 -12.44 -5.47 -9.17
CA LEU A 27 -13.35 -5.26 -8.03
C LEU A 27 -13.74 -6.56 -7.31
N ASP A 28 -13.70 -7.70 -8.02
CA ASP A 28 -14.11 -9.02 -7.54
C ASP A 28 -12.91 -9.90 -7.17
N SER A 29 -11.76 -9.27 -6.88
CA SER A 29 -10.52 -9.98 -6.61
C SER A 29 -10.66 -10.96 -5.44
N PRO A 30 -10.16 -12.21 -5.54
CA PRO A 30 -10.19 -13.16 -4.42
C PRO A 30 -9.38 -12.67 -3.21
N TYR A 31 -8.52 -11.67 -3.41
CA TYR A 31 -7.71 -11.03 -2.38
C TYR A 31 -8.43 -9.85 -1.69
N GLY A 32 -9.63 -9.45 -2.17
CA GLY A 32 -10.41 -8.33 -1.63
C GLY A 32 -10.23 -7.01 -2.39
N TYR A 33 -11.12 -6.04 -2.10
CA TYR A 33 -11.07 -4.67 -2.62
C TYR A 33 -11.34 -3.65 -1.49
N PRO A 34 -10.32 -2.98 -0.95
CA PRO A 34 -8.89 -3.13 -1.24
C PRO A 34 -8.34 -4.51 -0.82
N CYS A 35 -7.13 -4.86 -1.26
CA CYS A 35 -6.55 -6.18 -1.03
C CYS A 35 -6.20 -6.38 0.45
N ALA A 36 -6.68 -7.48 1.04
CA ALA A 36 -6.28 -7.97 2.34
C ALA A 36 -4.88 -8.62 2.23
N PRO A 37 -3.81 -8.00 2.78
CA PRO A 37 -2.43 -8.47 2.57
C PRO A 37 -2.20 -9.92 3.03
N GLU A 38 -2.91 -10.37 4.06
CA GLU A 38 -2.83 -11.72 4.62
C GLU A 38 -3.38 -12.82 3.70
N LYS A 39 -4.14 -12.44 2.66
CA LYS A 39 -4.61 -13.37 1.62
C LYS A 39 -3.62 -13.54 0.48
N LEU A 40 -2.62 -12.68 0.38
CA LEU A 40 -1.60 -12.76 -0.66
C LEU A 40 -0.56 -13.85 -0.32
N PRO A 41 0.10 -14.44 -1.32
CA PRO A 41 1.16 -15.42 -1.11
C PRO A 41 2.48 -14.74 -0.70
N ILE A 42 2.44 -13.94 0.37
CA ILE A 42 3.59 -13.22 0.95
C ILE A 42 3.81 -13.65 2.40
N THR A 43 4.96 -13.29 2.96
CA THR A 43 5.27 -13.60 4.35
C THR A 43 4.42 -12.75 5.31
N PRO A 44 4.15 -13.25 6.54
CA PRO A 44 3.51 -12.43 7.57
C PRO A 44 4.28 -11.13 7.88
N GLY A 45 5.60 -11.14 7.71
CA GLY A 45 6.44 -9.94 7.90
C GLY A 45 6.07 -8.83 6.91
N THR A 46 6.02 -9.15 5.62
CA THR A 46 5.60 -8.20 4.57
C THR A 46 4.14 -7.77 4.76
N SER A 47 3.24 -8.71 5.06
CA SER A 47 1.83 -8.42 5.32
C SER A 47 1.64 -7.42 6.48
N ASN A 48 2.32 -7.64 7.59
CA ASN A 48 2.24 -6.77 8.76
C ASN A 48 2.85 -5.40 8.50
N GLU A 49 3.94 -5.34 7.74
CA GLU A 49 4.60 -4.09 7.39
C GLU A 49 3.72 -3.21 6.49
N LEU A 50 3.04 -3.81 5.50
CA LEU A 50 2.08 -3.10 4.65
C LEU A 50 0.94 -2.49 5.47
N THR A 51 0.41 -3.26 6.42
CA THR A 51 -0.66 -2.81 7.34
C THR A 51 -0.15 -1.68 8.24
N ARG A 52 1.03 -1.84 8.85
CA ARG A 52 1.68 -0.83 9.69
C ARG A 52 1.88 0.49 8.94
N LEU A 53 2.28 0.43 7.67
CA LEU A 53 2.48 1.61 6.84
C LEU A 53 1.15 2.29 6.48
N ALA A 54 0.10 1.54 6.20
CA ALA A 54 -1.23 2.10 5.97
C ALA A 54 -1.76 2.82 7.22
N ASP A 55 -1.61 2.21 8.40
CA ASP A 55 -1.96 2.81 9.69
C ASP A 55 -1.14 4.07 9.96
N LEU A 56 0.18 4.02 9.73
CA LEU A 56 1.06 5.17 9.88
C LEU A 56 0.62 6.30 8.96
N TYR A 57 0.31 6.02 7.68
CA TYR A 57 -0.16 7.01 6.72
C TYR A 57 -1.40 7.77 7.20
N GLN A 58 -2.30 7.13 7.95
CA GLN A 58 -3.47 7.82 8.52
C GLN A 58 -3.09 8.96 9.46
N SER A 59 -1.92 8.88 10.12
CA SER A 59 -1.40 9.95 10.98
C SER A 59 -0.79 11.13 10.20
N SER A 60 -0.63 11.00 8.87
CA SER A 60 -0.23 12.11 8.00
C SER A 60 -1.37 13.07 7.68
N LEU A 61 -2.59 12.79 8.15
CA LEU A 61 -3.74 13.68 8.08
C LEU A 61 -4.11 14.16 9.48
N ASP A 62 -4.33 15.46 9.61
CA ASP A 62 -5.06 16.01 10.75
C ASP A 62 -6.56 15.76 10.53
N TRP A 63 -7.12 14.76 11.22
CA TRP A 63 -8.54 14.39 11.08
C TRP A 63 -9.50 15.46 11.60
N ASP A 64 -9.06 16.32 12.52
CA ASP A 64 -9.86 17.44 13.02
C ASP A 64 -9.83 18.62 12.03
N HIS A 65 -8.77 18.72 11.22
CA HIS A 65 -8.62 19.74 10.18
C HIS A 65 -8.04 19.20 8.86
N PRO A 66 -8.79 18.38 8.10
CA PRO A 66 -8.25 17.61 6.97
C PRO A 66 -7.89 18.45 5.74
N ALA A 67 -8.40 19.69 5.66
CA ALA A 67 -8.00 20.64 4.62
C ALA A 67 -6.68 21.37 4.94
N GLY A 68 -6.14 21.17 6.15
CA GLY A 68 -4.88 21.73 6.60
C GLY A 68 -3.65 21.01 6.04
N PRO A 69 -2.44 21.50 6.37
CA PRO A 69 -1.22 20.79 6.07
C PRO A 69 -1.14 19.48 6.85
N SER A 70 -0.38 18.52 6.34
CA SER A 70 -0.01 17.32 7.09
C SER A 70 0.66 17.70 8.43
N PRO A 71 0.37 16.99 9.54
CA PRO A 71 1.09 17.17 10.79
C PRO A 71 2.50 16.56 10.76
N TRP A 72 2.84 15.80 9.72
CA TRP A 72 4.18 15.24 9.57
C TRP A 72 5.22 16.32 9.27
N THR A 73 6.38 16.19 9.92
CA THR A 73 7.57 16.93 9.51
C THR A 73 8.15 16.36 8.20
N PRO A 74 8.99 17.12 7.49
CA PRO A 74 9.68 16.61 6.31
C PRO A 74 10.48 15.32 6.57
N GLU A 75 11.10 15.19 7.75
CA GLU A 75 11.88 14.01 8.14
C GLU A 75 10.99 12.78 8.36
N GLN A 76 9.77 12.97 8.89
CA GLN A 76 8.79 11.88 9.02
C GLN A 76 8.31 11.42 7.65
N LEU A 77 8.06 12.35 6.74
CA LEU A 77 7.70 12.04 5.35
C LEU A 77 8.82 11.28 4.64
N GLU A 78 10.07 11.70 4.78
CA GLU A 78 11.23 11.03 4.18
C GLU A 78 11.42 9.62 4.75
N SER A 79 11.29 9.46 6.08
CA SER A 79 11.35 8.15 6.73
C SER A 79 10.24 7.23 6.21
N PHE A 80 9.01 7.74 6.08
CA PHE A 80 7.90 6.97 5.55
C PHE A 80 8.13 6.53 4.10
N GLN A 81 8.67 7.41 3.26
CA GLN A 81 8.99 7.08 1.87
C GLN A 81 10.05 5.97 1.78
N CYS A 82 11.08 6.02 2.62
CA CYS A 82 12.11 4.98 2.71
C CYS A 82 11.51 3.62 3.13
N ASP A 83 10.68 3.60 4.18
CA ASP A 83 10.02 2.38 4.63
C ASP A 83 9.09 1.82 3.55
N ALA A 84 8.29 2.68 2.91
CA ALA A 84 7.37 2.27 1.86
C ALA A 84 8.09 1.75 0.60
N ASN A 85 9.27 2.27 0.26
CA ASN A 85 10.11 1.71 -0.81
C ASN A 85 10.60 0.31 -0.44
N THR A 86 11.08 0.13 0.80
CA THR A 86 11.56 -1.16 1.30
C THR A 86 10.45 -2.21 1.29
N ALA A 87 9.24 -1.84 1.73
CA ALA A 87 8.07 -2.71 1.71
C ALA A 87 7.64 -3.08 0.28
N LEU A 88 7.66 -2.13 -0.66
CA LEU A 88 7.35 -2.38 -2.07
C LEU A 88 8.35 -3.34 -2.73
N GLU A 89 9.64 -3.20 -2.45
CA GLU A 89 10.67 -4.11 -2.94
C GLU A 89 10.50 -5.53 -2.35
N ALA A 90 10.22 -5.64 -1.05
CA ALA A 90 9.94 -6.91 -0.41
C ALA A 90 8.71 -7.59 -1.00
N LEU A 91 7.62 -6.84 -1.21
CA LEU A 91 6.39 -7.31 -1.82
C LEU A 91 6.62 -7.86 -3.24
N ARG A 92 7.31 -7.09 -4.09
CA ARG A 92 7.64 -7.52 -5.47
C ARG A 92 8.48 -8.79 -5.48
N ARG A 93 9.49 -8.87 -4.60
CA ARG A 93 10.37 -10.04 -4.47
C ARG A 93 9.60 -11.29 -4.03
N GLU A 94 8.66 -11.16 -3.10
CA GLU A 94 7.91 -12.30 -2.56
C GLU A 94 6.82 -12.79 -3.52
N LEU A 95 6.14 -11.87 -4.22
CA LEU A 95 5.14 -12.24 -5.22
C LEU A 95 5.75 -12.84 -6.50
N GLY A 96 6.96 -12.41 -6.88
CA GLY A 96 7.68 -12.90 -8.05
C GLY A 96 7.00 -12.61 -9.38
N ASP A 97 7.46 -13.30 -10.43
CA ASP A 97 7.10 -13.01 -11.84
C ASP A 97 5.62 -13.26 -12.20
N GLY A 98 4.86 -13.91 -11.31
CA GLY A 98 3.41 -14.11 -11.47
C GLY A 98 2.59 -12.84 -11.25
N TRP A 99 3.23 -11.76 -10.79
CA TRP A 99 2.58 -10.52 -10.39
C TRP A 99 3.24 -9.30 -11.02
N THR A 100 2.44 -8.27 -11.24
CA THR A 100 2.90 -6.92 -11.57
C THR A 100 2.37 -5.98 -10.50
N VAL A 101 3.28 -5.32 -9.78
CA VAL A 101 2.96 -4.34 -8.74
C VAL A 101 3.34 -2.95 -9.25
N GLU A 102 2.35 -2.19 -9.70
CA GLU A 102 2.46 -0.81 -10.19
C GLU A 102 2.61 0.14 -8.99
N ASP A 103 3.69 0.91 -8.94
CA ASP A 103 3.84 1.96 -7.92
C ASP A 103 3.04 3.20 -8.33
N ARG A 104 2.10 3.62 -7.48
CA ARG A 104 1.15 4.71 -7.74
C ARG A 104 1.16 5.79 -6.68
N ARG A 105 2.20 5.82 -5.84
CA ARG A 105 2.46 6.90 -4.90
C ARG A 105 2.95 8.12 -5.72
N SER A 106 2.08 9.11 -5.91
CA SER A 106 2.39 10.36 -6.63
C SER A 106 3.10 11.37 -5.74
#